data_AF-A0A353LZW1-F1
#
_entry.id   AF-A0A353LZW1-F1
#
_cell.length_a   1.000
_cell.length_b   1.000
_cell.length_c   1.000
_cell.angle_alpha   90.00
_cell.angle_beta   90.00
_cell.angle_gamma   90.00
#
_symmetry.space_group_name_H-M   'P 1'
#
loop_
_entity.id
_entity.type
_entity.pdbx_description
1 polymer ?
#
loop_
_entity_poly.entity_id
_entity_poly.type
_entity_poly.pdbx_seq_one_letter_code
_entity_poly.pdbx_strand_id
1 'polypeptide(L)'
;MSDRIAILYQGILQQVDLPRNIYEKPASRFVADFIGESNIFYGYVSEKRGGEAKVVLENGEATISGTAAEPNQIVYVSVRPEDMVFSQEPKDGFTLFGTVKDVIFAGSVLKTIVELPEKMEIKSYTSPRAPSSRIGDRLYLSWEPGSAVVVPTADHVTYRTIDNPVFAPEKRRDGREP
;
A
#
# COMPACT_ATOMS: atom_id res chain seq x y z
N MET A 1 -22.73 19.46 1.34
CA MET A 1 -22.52 18.92 -0.01
C MET A 1 -21.67 17.67 0.13
N SER A 2 -22.02 16.59 -0.55
CA SER A 2 -21.47 15.25 -0.30
C SER A 2 -20.34 14.97 -1.28
N ASP A 3 -19.10 15.23 -0.88
CA ASP A 3 -17.87 15.08 -1.69
C ASP A 3 -17.23 13.70 -1.50
N ARG A 4 -18.03 12.62 -1.55
CA ARG A 4 -17.53 11.23 -1.43
C ARG A 4 -17.52 10.56 -2.80
N ILE A 5 -16.45 9.83 -3.08
CA ILE A 5 -16.30 8.97 -4.27
C ILE A 5 -16.57 7.53 -3.86
N ALA A 6 -17.21 6.76 -4.74
CA ALA A 6 -17.39 5.32 -4.61
C ALA A 6 -16.48 4.58 -5.60
N ILE A 7 -15.67 3.66 -5.12
CA ILE A 7 -14.83 2.77 -5.92
C ILE A 7 -15.53 1.41 -6.04
N LEU A 8 -15.71 0.93 -7.26
CA LEU A 8 -16.29 -0.39 -7.55
C LEU A 8 -15.30 -1.25 -8.32
N TYR A 9 -15.28 -2.54 -8.01
CA TYR A 9 -14.55 -3.55 -8.75
C TYR A 9 -15.50 -4.73 -9.04
N GLN A 10 -15.68 -5.06 -10.32
CA GLN A 10 -16.58 -6.14 -10.76
C GLN A 10 -18.00 -6.03 -10.18
N GLY A 11 -18.52 -4.80 -10.08
CA GLY A 11 -19.85 -4.53 -9.51
C GLY A 11 -19.92 -4.58 -7.98
N ILE A 12 -18.82 -4.90 -7.29
CA ILE A 12 -18.73 -4.91 -5.82
C ILE A 12 -18.14 -3.59 -5.34
N LEU A 13 -18.85 -2.93 -4.42
CA LEU A 13 -18.39 -1.71 -3.77
C LEU A 13 -17.14 -1.99 -2.92
N GLN A 14 -16.03 -1.33 -3.25
CA GLN A 14 -14.74 -1.48 -2.57
C GLN A 14 -14.55 -0.46 -1.45
N GLN A 15 -14.85 0.82 -1.72
CA GLN A 15 -14.71 1.90 -0.75
C GLN A 15 -15.60 3.09 -1.14
N VAL A 16 -16.18 3.77 -0.15
CA VAL A 16 -16.85 5.06 -0.32
C VAL A 16 -16.26 6.05 0.67
N ASP A 17 -15.58 7.08 0.21
CA ASP A 17 -14.94 8.04 1.09
C ASP A 17 -14.62 9.37 0.39
N LEU A 18 -14.11 10.35 1.13
CA LEU A 18 -13.51 11.55 0.56
C LEU A 18 -12.35 11.16 -0.38
N PRO A 19 -12.14 11.87 -1.50
CA PRO A 19 -11.05 11.58 -2.44
C PRO A 19 -9.69 11.42 -1.73
N ARG A 20 -9.43 12.31 -0.76
CA ARG A 20 -8.22 12.28 0.06
C ARG A 20 -8.09 10.99 0.88
N ASN A 21 -9.18 10.53 1.49
CA ASN A 21 -9.15 9.30 2.29
C ASN A 21 -8.98 8.06 1.41
N ILE A 22 -9.54 8.04 0.20
CA ILE A 22 -9.30 6.95 -0.76
C ILE A 22 -7.82 6.90 -1.14
N TYR A 23 -7.19 8.07 -1.29
CA TYR A 23 -5.78 8.18 -1.61
C TYR A 23 -4.86 7.79 -0.43
N GLU A 24 -5.10 8.36 0.75
CA GLU A 24 -4.25 8.19 1.94
C GLU A 24 -4.52 6.88 2.70
N LYS A 25 -5.72 6.31 2.59
CA LYS A 25 -6.17 5.12 3.34
C LYS A 25 -6.99 4.19 2.45
N PRO A 26 -6.38 3.62 1.38
CA PRO A 26 -7.04 2.65 0.54
C PRO A 26 -7.45 1.41 1.36
N ALA A 27 -8.70 0.96 1.19
CA ALA A 27 -9.23 -0.19 1.90
C ALA A 27 -8.76 -1.56 1.36
N SER A 28 -8.22 -1.58 0.13
CA SER A 28 -7.72 -2.79 -0.51
C SER A 28 -6.59 -2.48 -1.49
N ARG A 29 -5.85 -3.52 -1.90
CA ARG A 29 -4.83 -3.41 -2.95
C ARG A 29 -5.40 -2.80 -4.23
N PHE A 30 -6.61 -3.21 -4.62
CA PHE A 30 -7.27 -2.66 -5.81
C PHE A 30 -7.48 -1.14 -5.67
N VAL A 31 -7.98 -0.68 -4.51
CA VAL A 31 -8.19 0.76 -4.30
C VAL A 31 -6.86 1.53 -4.29
N ALA A 32 -5.81 0.95 -3.70
CA ALA A 32 -4.48 1.55 -3.65
C ALA A 32 -3.86 1.74 -5.06
N ASP A 33 -4.18 0.83 -5.97
CA ASP A 33 -3.72 0.86 -7.37
C ASP A 33 -4.63 1.70 -8.28
N PHE A 34 -5.89 1.88 -7.90
CA PHE A 34 -6.89 2.54 -8.75
C PHE A 34 -6.78 4.07 -8.76
N ILE A 35 -6.49 4.71 -7.62
CA ILE A 35 -6.33 6.18 -7.55
C ILE A 35 -4.86 6.56 -7.41
N GLY A 36 -4.37 7.22 -8.46
CA GLY A 36 -2.99 7.72 -8.55
C GLY A 36 -1.97 6.60 -8.70
N GLU A 37 -0.68 6.95 -8.69
CA GLU A 37 0.37 5.95 -8.67
C GLU A 37 0.65 5.45 -7.24
N SER A 38 1.08 4.20 -7.13
CA SER A 38 1.43 3.52 -5.89
C SER A 38 2.56 2.54 -6.13
N ASN A 39 3.48 2.45 -5.18
CA ASN A 39 4.40 1.32 -5.07
C ASN A 39 3.76 0.30 -4.15
N ILE A 40 3.47 -0.91 -4.65
CA ILE A 40 2.79 -1.95 -3.88
C ILE A 40 3.71 -3.14 -3.72
N PHE A 41 4.23 -3.33 -2.51
CA PHE A 41 5.06 -4.47 -2.14
C PHE A 41 4.20 -5.60 -1.56
N TYR A 42 4.65 -6.83 -1.74
CA TYR A 42 4.06 -8.02 -1.13
C TYR A 42 5.02 -8.60 -0.10
N GLY A 43 4.47 -9.06 1.04
CA GLY A 43 5.29 -9.65 2.09
C GLY A 43 4.48 -10.11 3.29
N TYR A 44 5.16 -10.27 4.42
CA TYR A 44 4.52 -10.68 5.67
C TYR A 44 5.09 -9.93 6.87
N VAL A 45 4.26 -9.75 7.90
CA VAL A 45 4.68 -9.13 9.15
C VAL A 45 5.52 -10.14 9.93
N SER A 46 6.81 -9.87 10.15
CA SER A 46 7.69 -10.76 10.93
C SER A 46 7.60 -10.48 12.43
N GLU A 47 7.48 -9.21 12.81
CA GLU A 47 7.43 -8.77 14.21
C GLU A 47 6.55 -7.52 14.31
N LYS A 48 5.89 -7.35 15.47
CA LYS A 48 5.19 -6.13 15.85
C LYS A 48 5.54 -5.75 17.28
N ARG A 49 6.09 -4.55 17.47
CA ARG A 49 6.51 -4.04 18.78
C ARG A 49 6.38 -2.52 18.84
N GLY A 50 5.82 -2.00 19.93
CA GLY A 50 5.80 -0.56 20.19
C GLY A 50 4.99 0.26 19.18
N GLY A 51 4.01 -0.34 18.50
CA GLY A 51 3.21 0.33 17.46
C GLY A 51 3.86 0.31 16.06
N GLU A 52 5.06 -0.26 15.95
CA GLU A 52 5.74 -0.54 14.69
C GLU A 52 5.67 -2.03 14.37
N ALA A 53 5.72 -2.33 13.08
CA ALA A 53 5.79 -3.66 12.51
C ALA A 53 6.98 -3.73 11.55
N LYS A 54 7.73 -4.83 11.64
CA LYS A 54 8.70 -5.20 10.61
C LYS A 54 8.01 -6.08 9.59
N VAL A 55 8.17 -5.72 8.32
CA VAL A 55 7.63 -6.50 7.21
C VAL A 55 8.79 -7.03 6.38
N VAL A 56 8.82 -8.36 6.22
CA VAL A 56 9.72 -9.01 5.29
C VAL A 56 9.06 -8.97 3.92
N LEU A 57 9.76 -8.36 2.98
CA LEU A 57 9.38 -8.20 1.58
C LEU A 57 10.31 -9.07 0.73
N GLU A 58 10.03 -9.17 -0.56
CA GLU A 58 10.76 -10.07 -1.47
C GLU A 58 12.29 -9.85 -1.49
N ASN A 59 12.74 -8.60 -1.43
CA ASN A 59 14.17 -8.24 -1.53
C ASN A 59 14.69 -7.44 -0.32
N GLY A 60 14.07 -7.57 0.84
CA GLY A 60 14.53 -6.89 2.04
C GLY A 60 13.44 -6.76 3.11
N GLU A 61 13.71 -5.91 4.08
CA GLU A 61 12.82 -5.60 5.19
C GLU A 61 12.50 -4.12 5.20
N ALA A 62 11.32 -3.79 5.73
CA ALA A 62 10.91 -2.42 5.95
C ALA A 62 10.13 -2.28 7.27
N THR A 63 10.29 -1.13 7.91
CA THR A 63 9.53 -0.74 9.10
C THR A 63 8.27 0.04 8.70
N ILE A 64 7.15 -0.28 9.34
CA ILE A 64 5.86 0.39 9.15
C ILE A 64 5.23 0.66 10.52
N SER A 65 4.55 1.79 10.69
CA SER A 65 3.82 2.11 11.92
C SER A 65 2.31 2.19 11.69
N GLY A 66 1.53 2.04 12.75
CA GLY A 66 0.07 2.24 12.69
C GLY A 66 -0.72 1.13 11.97
N THR A 67 -0.09 -0.02 11.68
CA THR A 67 -0.78 -1.16 11.05
C THR A 67 -1.57 -2.00 12.06
N ALA A 68 -2.76 -2.44 11.63
CA ALA A 68 -3.56 -3.43 12.35
C ALA A 68 -3.15 -4.87 12.05
N ALA A 69 -2.23 -5.10 11.10
CA ALA A 69 -1.73 -6.44 10.80
C ALA A 69 -0.92 -7.01 11.97
N GLU A 70 -1.03 -8.31 12.16
CA GLU A 70 -0.39 -9.09 13.21
C GLU A 70 0.76 -9.94 12.65
N PRO A 71 1.73 -10.38 13.48
CA PRO A 71 2.81 -11.25 13.04
C PRO A 71 2.32 -12.50 12.27
N ASN A 72 3.09 -12.92 11.28
CA ASN A 72 2.82 -13.99 10.31
C ASN A 72 1.66 -13.73 9.33
N GLN A 73 1.05 -12.54 9.34
CA GLN A 73 0.06 -12.20 8.32
C GLN A 73 0.71 -11.76 7.01
N ILE A 74 0.19 -12.29 5.90
CA ILE A 74 0.53 -11.84 4.55
C ILE A 74 -0.19 -10.53 4.26
N VAL A 75 0.57 -9.54 3.80
CA VAL A 75 0.10 -8.18 3.57
C VAL A 75 0.61 -7.63 2.24
N TYR A 76 -0.09 -6.61 1.74
CA TYR A 76 0.50 -5.68 0.80
C TYR A 76 0.85 -4.38 1.51
N VAL A 77 1.98 -3.79 1.13
CA VAL A 77 2.43 -2.50 1.62
C VAL A 77 2.35 -1.51 0.47
N SER A 78 1.47 -0.52 0.57
CA SER A 78 1.34 0.55 -0.41
C SER A 78 2.08 1.79 0.08
N VAL A 79 2.99 2.30 -0.74
CA VAL A 79 3.73 3.54 -0.49
C VAL A 79 3.57 4.44 -1.70
N ARG A 80 3.13 5.68 -1.49
CA ARG A 80 2.97 6.63 -2.58
C ARG A 80 4.34 7.08 -3.11
N PRO A 81 4.48 7.36 -4.43
CA PRO A 81 5.78 7.79 -4.97
C PRO A 81 6.36 9.04 -4.29
N GLU A 82 5.52 9.96 -3.83
CA GLU A 82 5.94 11.14 -3.06
C GLU A 82 6.45 10.84 -1.65
N ASP A 83 6.06 9.69 -1.05
CA ASP A 83 6.52 9.23 0.26
C ASP A 83 7.76 8.31 0.15
N MET A 84 8.09 7.86 -1.08
CA MET A 84 9.22 6.99 -1.34
C MET A 84 10.52 7.79 -1.40
N VAL A 85 11.48 7.43 -0.55
CA VAL A 85 12.79 8.07 -0.45
C VAL A 85 13.87 7.11 -0.93
N PHE A 86 14.72 7.59 -1.84
CA PHE A 86 15.90 6.86 -2.30
C PHE A 86 17.18 7.46 -1.71
N SER A 87 18.09 6.60 -1.25
CA SER A 87 19.36 6.98 -0.63
C SER A 87 20.51 6.09 -1.09
N GLN A 88 21.75 6.58 -0.97
CA GLN A 88 22.95 5.79 -1.28
C GLN A 88 23.28 4.76 -0.19
N GLU A 89 22.83 5.01 1.03
CA GLU A 89 23.04 4.14 2.20
C GLU A 89 21.70 3.65 2.74
N PRO A 90 21.65 2.44 3.34
CA PRO A 90 20.43 1.95 3.98
C PRO A 90 20.04 2.82 5.17
N LYS A 91 18.73 2.97 5.38
CA LYS A 91 18.16 3.61 6.57
C LYS A 91 17.88 2.54 7.61
N ASP A 92 18.02 2.85 8.90
CA ASP A 92 17.63 1.93 9.97
C ASP A 92 16.19 1.44 9.80
N GLY A 93 16.00 0.12 9.85
CA GLY A 93 14.70 -0.53 9.60
C GLY A 93 14.37 -0.75 8.12
N PHE A 94 15.27 -0.43 7.19
CA PHE A 94 15.06 -0.59 5.75
C PHE A 94 16.28 -1.22 5.07
N THR A 95 16.07 -2.33 4.36
CA THR A 95 17.15 -3.03 3.64
C THR A 95 16.86 -3.23 2.16
N LEU A 96 15.71 -2.77 1.68
CA LEU A 96 15.34 -2.78 0.26
C LEU A 96 16.34 -1.96 -0.58
N PHE A 97 16.74 -2.51 -1.72
CA PHE A 97 17.56 -1.80 -2.70
C PHE A 97 17.21 -2.22 -4.13
N GLY A 98 17.56 -1.36 -5.08
CA GLY A 98 17.48 -1.65 -6.50
C GLY A 98 18.44 -0.79 -7.31
N THR A 99 18.32 -0.87 -8.63
CA THR A 99 19.15 -0.11 -9.57
C THR A 99 18.30 0.93 -10.29
N VAL A 100 18.79 2.17 -10.37
CA VAL A 100 18.11 3.25 -11.10
C VAL A 100 18.02 2.87 -12.57
N LYS A 101 16.79 2.75 -13.06
CA LYS A 101 16.45 2.43 -14.44
C LYS A 101 16.25 3.68 -15.26
N ASP A 102 15.58 4.69 -14.70
CA ASP A 102 15.26 5.92 -15.40
C ASP A 102 15.13 7.12 -14.45
N VAL A 103 15.35 8.32 -14.99
CA VAL A 103 15.21 9.60 -14.31
C VAL A 103 14.55 10.59 -15.25
N ILE A 104 13.29 10.92 -14.96
CA ILE A 104 12.41 11.68 -15.85
C ILE A 104 12.07 13.03 -15.23
N PHE A 105 12.40 14.11 -15.91
CA PHE A 105 11.94 15.45 -15.56
C PHE A 105 10.51 15.68 -16.08
N ALA A 106 9.55 15.72 -15.17
CA ALA A 106 8.14 15.93 -15.46
C ALA A 106 7.66 17.29 -14.91
N GLY A 107 8.18 18.37 -15.48
CA GLY A 107 7.83 19.73 -15.09
C GLY A 107 8.31 20.07 -13.67
N SER A 108 7.40 20.12 -12.71
CA SER A 108 7.71 20.45 -11.31
C SER A 108 8.14 19.26 -10.46
N VAL A 109 8.26 18.06 -11.05
CA VAL A 109 8.63 16.83 -10.35
C VAL A 109 9.74 16.11 -11.11
N LEU A 110 10.71 15.58 -10.36
CA LEU A 110 11.68 14.60 -10.84
C LEU A 110 11.18 13.21 -10.46
N LYS A 111 10.88 12.40 -11.47
CA LYS A 111 10.49 11.00 -11.28
C LYS A 111 11.72 10.12 -11.42
N THR A 112 12.08 9.41 -10.35
CA THR A 112 13.14 8.40 -10.38
C THR A 112 12.50 7.03 -10.38
N ILE A 113 12.89 6.16 -11.30
CA ILE A 113 12.43 4.78 -11.39
C ILE A 113 13.61 3.86 -11.02
N VAL A 114 13.42 3.05 -10.00
CA VAL A 114 14.38 2.05 -9.52
C VAL A 114 13.79 0.66 -9.80
N GLU A 115 14.56 -0.19 -10.46
CA GLU A 115 14.22 -1.59 -10.69
C GLU A 115 14.78 -2.45 -9.57
N LEU A 116 13.89 -3.19 -8.91
CA LEU A 116 14.18 -4.22 -7.92
C LEU A 116 14.40 -5.58 -8.64
N PRO A 117 14.86 -6.62 -7.92
CA PRO A 117 14.80 -8.00 -8.42
C PRO A 117 13.41 -8.36 -8.98
N GLU A 118 13.34 -9.34 -9.88
CA GLU A 118 12.10 -9.74 -10.58
C GLU A 118 11.44 -8.64 -11.43
N LYS A 119 12.20 -7.59 -11.80
CA LYS A 119 11.76 -6.48 -12.67
C LYS A 119 10.63 -5.64 -12.08
N MET A 120 10.50 -5.62 -10.75
CA MET A 120 9.57 -4.72 -10.07
C MET A 120 10.09 -3.28 -10.16
N GLU A 121 9.30 -2.38 -10.73
CA GLU A 121 9.65 -0.96 -10.82
C GLU A 121 9.06 -0.18 -9.64
N ILE A 122 9.92 0.55 -8.94
CA ILE A 122 9.56 1.44 -7.84
C ILE A 122 9.82 2.88 -8.24
N LYS A 123 8.85 3.74 -7.97
CA LYS A 123 8.87 5.14 -8.36
C LYS A 123 9.01 6.03 -7.14
N SER A 124 9.84 7.07 -7.26
CA SER A 124 9.92 8.17 -6.30
C SER A 124 9.73 9.51 -7.00
N TYR A 125 8.94 10.40 -6.40
CA TYR A 125 8.66 11.74 -6.90
C TYR A 125 9.30 12.76 -5.97
N THR A 126 10.26 13.50 -6.50
CA THR A 126 11.00 14.52 -5.74
C THR A 126 10.98 15.86 -6.44
N SER A 127 11.44 16.90 -5.75
CA SER A 127 11.68 18.20 -6.37
C SER A 127 12.78 18.10 -7.43
N PRO A 128 12.68 18.79 -8.58
CA PRO A 128 13.75 18.88 -9.58
C PRO A 128 15.09 19.43 -9.06
N ARG A 129 15.09 20.04 -7.86
CA ARG A 129 16.30 20.52 -7.17
C ARG A 129 16.94 19.48 -6.24
N ALA A 130 16.30 18.34 -6.03
CA ALA A 130 16.88 17.25 -5.25
C ALA A 130 18.15 16.73 -5.94
N PRO A 131 19.10 16.14 -5.19
CA PRO A 131 20.26 15.48 -5.78
C PRO A 131 19.80 14.48 -6.85
N SER A 132 20.32 14.63 -8.07
CA SER A 132 19.95 13.74 -9.17
C SER A 132 20.68 12.40 -9.03
N SER A 133 19.92 11.31 -9.02
CA SER A 133 20.45 9.96 -9.25
C SER A 133 20.82 9.78 -10.72
N ARG A 134 21.70 8.81 -11.02
CA ARG A 134 22.06 8.44 -12.39
C ARG A 134 21.55 7.04 -12.69
N ILE A 135 21.19 6.81 -13.95
CA ILE A 135 20.88 5.46 -14.45
C ILE A 135 22.08 4.54 -14.13
N GLY A 136 21.79 3.38 -13.55
CA GLY A 136 22.78 2.41 -13.08
C GLY A 136 23.20 2.57 -11.62
N ASP A 137 22.86 3.66 -10.93
CA ASP A 137 23.14 3.80 -9.49
C ASP A 137 22.38 2.73 -8.70
N ARG A 138 23.01 2.16 -7.68
CA ARG A 138 22.33 1.33 -6.69
C ARG A 138 21.80 2.22 -5.57
N LEU A 139 20.50 2.19 -5.33
CA LEU A 139 19.86 2.98 -4.28
C LEU A 139 19.09 2.09 -3.31
N TYR A 140 19.08 2.50 -2.05
CA TYR A 140 18.24 1.94 -1.00
C TYR A 140 16.90 2.68 -0.97
N LEU A 141 15.85 1.92 -0.67
CA LEU A 141 14.49 2.41 -0.61
C LEU A 141 14.08 2.55 0.84
N SER A 142 13.43 3.67 1.17
CA SER A 142 12.87 3.89 2.50
C SER A 142 11.66 4.81 2.42
N TRP A 143 10.96 4.92 3.54
CA TRP A 143 9.87 5.87 3.74
C TRP A 143 9.85 6.30 5.22
N GLU A 144 8.94 7.21 5.56
CA GLU A 144 8.56 7.43 6.94
C GLU A 144 7.59 6.31 7.37
N PRO A 145 7.84 5.54 8.44
CA PRO A 145 7.04 4.37 8.79
C PRO A 145 5.51 4.57 8.80
N GLY A 146 5.02 5.78 9.11
CA GLY A 146 3.60 6.11 9.11
C GLY A 146 2.99 6.49 7.76
N SER A 147 3.81 6.69 6.71
CA SER A 147 3.35 6.99 5.35
C SER A 147 2.96 5.74 4.56
N ALA A 148 3.41 4.56 4.98
CA ALA A 148 3.06 3.31 4.32
C ALA A 148 1.70 2.79 4.81
N VAL A 149 0.85 2.37 3.88
CA VAL A 149 -0.45 1.78 4.19
C VAL A 149 -0.37 0.27 4.01
N VAL A 150 -0.65 -0.46 5.09
CA VAL A 150 -0.76 -1.91 5.05
C VAL A 150 -2.19 -2.29 4.67
N VAL A 151 -2.35 -2.97 3.55
CA VAL A 151 -3.64 -3.54 3.13
C VAL A 151 -3.59 -5.06 3.27
N PRO A 152 -4.55 -5.68 3.97
CA PRO A 152 -4.57 -7.12 4.16
C PRO A 152 -4.84 -7.84 2.83
N THR A 153 -4.31 -9.05 2.71
CA THR A 153 -4.65 -9.96 1.60
C THR A 153 -6.08 -10.50 1.78
N ALA A 154 -6.79 -10.71 0.67
CA ALA A 154 -8.18 -11.18 0.68
C ALA A 154 -8.37 -12.55 1.35
N ASP A 155 -7.29 -13.34 1.48
CA ASP A 155 -7.30 -14.62 2.20
C ASP A 155 -7.63 -14.50 3.69
N HIS A 156 -7.66 -13.29 4.26
CA HIS A 156 -8.14 -13.03 5.61
C HIS A 156 -9.65 -12.77 5.75
N VAL A 157 -10.37 -12.47 4.65
CA VAL A 157 -11.84 -12.24 4.71
C VAL A 157 -12.59 -13.56 4.91
N THR A 158 -12.02 -14.66 4.44
CA THR A 158 -12.60 -16.01 4.60
C THR A 158 -12.59 -16.46 6.06
N TYR A 159 -11.61 -16.05 6.87
CA TYR A 159 -11.53 -16.46 8.28
C TYR A 159 -12.54 -15.72 9.17
N ARG A 160 -12.76 -14.41 8.95
CA ARG A 160 -13.71 -13.62 9.77
C ARG A 160 -15.18 -13.89 9.48
N THR A 161 -15.52 -14.45 8.32
CA THR A 161 -16.91 -14.78 7.99
C THR A 161 -17.40 -16.03 8.73
N ILE A 162 -16.48 -16.89 9.19
CA ILE A 162 -16.83 -18.13 9.90
C ILE A 162 -17.16 -17.86 11.38
N ASP A 163 -16.49 -16.89 12.03
CA ASP A 163 -16.65 -16.62 13.47
C ASP A 163 -17.80 -15.67 13.83
N ASN A 164 -18.39 -14.94 12.87
CA ASN A 164 -19.54 -14.09 13.17
C ASN A 164 -20.49 -13.95 11.96
N PRO A 165 -21.32 -14.97 11.68
CA PRO A 165 -22.28 -14.85 10.61
C PRO A 165 -23.43 -13.93 11.06
N VAL A 166 -23.40 -12.68 10.58
CA VAL A 166 -24.59 -11.81 10.64
C VAL A 166 -25.59 -12.34 9.61
N PHE A 167 -26.37 -13.34 9.99
CA PHE A 167 -27.59 -13.70 9.27
C PHE A 167 -28.64 -12.63 9.56
N ALA A 168 -28.88 -11.74 8.60
CA ALA A 168 -30.08 -10.92 8.62
C ALA A 168 -31.30 -11.85 8.61
N PRO A 169 -32.26 -11.72 9.54
CA PRO A 169 -33.41 -12.61 9.57
C PRO A 169 -34.32 -12.37 8.35
N GLU A 170 -34.65 -13.45 7.65
CA GLU A 170 -35.69 -13.48 6.62
C GLU A 170 -37.02 -12.97 7.19
N LYS A 171 -37.56 -11.90 6.60
CA LYS A 171 -38.98 -11.58 6.78
C LYS A 171 -39.82 -12.64 6.07
N ARG A 172 -40.30 -13.62 6.83
CA ARG A 172 -41.42 -14.46 6.42
C ARG A 172 -42.62 -13.56 6.12
N ARG A 173 -43.03 -13.49 4.86
CA ARG A 173 -44.38 -13.04 4.48
C ARG A 173 -45.34 -14.20 4.75
N ASP A 174 -45.77 -14.28 6.00
CA ASP A 174 -47.07 -14.84 6.37
C ASP A 174 -48.11 -13.74 6.13
N GLY A 175 -49.16 -14.07 5.39
CA GLY A 175 -50.30 -13.21 5.17
C GLY A 175 -51.28 -13.85 4.20
N ARG A 176 -51.95 -14.92 4.65
CA ARG A 176 -53.23 -15.34 4.05
C ARG A 176 -54.34 -14.37 4.48
N GLU A 177 -55.24 -14.18 3.53
CA GLU A 177 -56.55 -13.51 3.48
C GLU A 177 -57.40 -13.46 4.77
N PRO A 178 -58.41 -12.59 4.78
CA PRO A 178 -59.76 -13.05 4.38
C PRO A 178 -60.33 -12.39 3.12
#